data_AF-A0A848Y517-F1
#
_entry.id   AF-A0A848Y517-F1
#
_cell.length_a   1.000
_cell.length_b   1.000
_cell.length_c   1.000
_cell.angle_alpha   90.00
_cell.angle_beta   90.00
_cell.angle_gamma   90.00
#
_symmetry.space_group_name_H-M   'P 1'
#
loop_
_entity.id
_entity.type
_entity.pdbx_description
1 polymer ?
#
loop_
_entity_poly.entity_id
_entity_poly.type
_entity_poly.pdbx_seq_one_letter_code
_entity_poly.pdbx_strand_id
1 'polypeptide(L)'
;MSNLSALASDLLLGVLVMLGQEPLDAPRIEVLEPAQLQQRVCGRKCRVFAWYSPEGTIYLDKRLDMKRNIYARSILVHELVHHIQRLRTGHRAQNCGDWSRREHRAYAIQAHWLKVHGVVSHDLRLQARLTLRCRIAPAKS
;
A
#
# COMPACT_ATOMS: atom_id res chain seq x y z
N MET A 1 -4.72 -3.95 23.37
CA MET A 1 -4.47 -2.99 22.27
C MET A 1 -3.86 -3.78 21.12
N SER A 2 -4.45 -3.78 19.93
CA SER A 2 -3.82 -4.47 18.79
C SER A 2 -2.53 -3.72 18.45
N ASN A 3 -1.38 -4.39 18.58
CA ASN A 3 -0.09 -3.81 18.22
C ASN A 3 -0.05 -3.70 16.68
N LEU A 4 -0.14 -2.48 16.15
CA LEU A 4 -0.17 -2.22 14.70
C LEU A 4 1.07 -2.81 14.00
N SER A 5 2.22 -2.81 14.67
CA SER A 5 3.44 -3.44 14.17
C SER A 5 3.29 -4.95 14.06
N ALA A 6 2.66 -5.60 15.03
CA ALA A 6 2.40 -7.05 14.96
C ALA A 6 1.44 -7.39 13.82
N LEU A 7 0.35 -6.63 13.67
CA LEU A 7 -0.58 -6.78 12.54
C LEU A 7 0.14 -6.61 11.20
N ALA A 8 1.05 -5.64 11.09
CA ALA A 8 1.80 -5.42 9.86
C ALA A 8 2.78 -6.56 9.55
N SER A 9 3.46 -7.10 10.56
CA SER A 9 4.31 -8.29 10.41
C SER A 9 3.50 -9.50 9.96
N ASP A 10 2.35 -9.75 10.56
CA ASP A 10 1.46 -10.86 10.18
C ASP A 10 0.96 -10.71 8.73
N LEU A 11 0.52 -9.50 8.35
CA LEU A 11 0.09 -9.20 6.98
C LEU A 11 1.25 -9.33 5.99
N LEU A 12 2.44 -8.85 6.33
CA LEU A 12 3.63 -8.95 5.48
C LEU A 12 3.98 -10.42 5.23
N LEU A 13 4.04 -11.22 6.29
CA LEU A 13 4.31 -12.65 6.18
C LEU A 13 3.26 -13.35 5.31
N GLY A 14 1.97 -13.05 5.52
CA GLY A 14 0.89 -13.60 4.71
C GLY A 14 1.01 -13.25 3.22
N VAL A 15 1.41 -12.01 2.90
CA VAL A 15 1.65 -11.58 1.51
C VAL A 15 2.89 -12.27 0.92
N LEU A 16 3.98 -12.40 1.68
CA LEU A 16 5.20 -13.08 1.23
C LEU A 16 4.95 -14.57 0.93
N VAL A 17 4.21 -15.27 1.81
CA VAL A 17 3.79 -16.65 1.59
C VAL A 17 2.93 -16.77 0.32
N MET A 18 1.96 -15.88 0.14
CA MET A 18 1.11 -15.83 -1.05
C MET A 18 1.92 -15.61 -2.34
N LEU A 19 3.05 -14.90 -2.26
CA LEU A 19 3.95 -14.64 -3.38
C LEU A 19 5.07 -15.70 -3.53
N GLY A 20 5.18 -16.66 -2.62
CA GLY A 20 6.28 -17.63 -2.59
C GLY A 20 7.65 -16.96 -2.39
N GLN A 21 7.73 -15.92 -1.56
CA GLN A 21 8.95 -15.16 -1.32
C GLN A 21 9.48 -15.36 0.10
N GLU A 22 10.81 -15.27 0.23
CA GLU A 22 11.49 -15.31 1.52
C GLU A 22 11.02 -14.19 2.46
N PRO A 23 11.06 -14.41 3.80
CA PRO A 23 10.77 -13.40 4.80
C PRO A 23 11.55 -12.09 4.58
N LEU A 24 10.93 -10.98 4.96
CA LEU A 24 11.53 -9.64 4.96
C LEU A 24 11.22 -8.96 6.30
N ASP A 25 12.08 -8.03 6.70
CA ASP A 25 11.82 -7.18 7.87
C ASP A 25 10.59 -6.32 7.65
N ALA A 26 9.81 -6.11 8.70
CA ALA A 26 8.62 -5.27 8.64
C ALA A 26 9.01 -3.78 8.51
N PRO A 27 8.26 -2.99 7.71
CA PRO A 27 8.49 -1.56 7.62
C PRO A 27 8.11 -0.85 8.92
N ARG A 28 8.70 0.33 9.13
CA ARG A 28 8.22 1.26 10.14
C ARG A 28 6.83 1.78 9.75
N ILE A 29 5.93 1.89 10.72
CA ILE A 29 4.58 2.41 10.52
C ILE A 29 4.36 3.63 11.40
N GLU A 30 3.83 4.69 10.79
CA GLU A 30 3.37 5.88 11.49
C GLU A 30 1.90 6.16 11.16
N VAL A 31 1.14 6.59 12.16
CA VAL A 31 -0.24 7.02 12.00
C VAL A 31 -0.28 8.54 12.03
N LEU A 32 -0.89 9.14 11.00
CA LEU A 32 -0.99 10.59 10.85
C LEU A 32 -2.44 11.07 10.81
N GLU A 33 -2.65 12.32 11.19
CA GLU A 33 -3.92 12.98 10.93
C GLU A 33 -4.12 13.13 9.40
N PRO A 34 -5.38 13.08 8.91
CA PRO A 34 -5.66 13.10 7.46
C PRO A 34 -5.04 14.31 6.74
N ALA A 35 -5.06 15.48 7.39
CA ALA A 35 -4.49 16.71 6.83
C ALA A 35 -2.97 16.62 6.68
N GLN A 36 -2.28 16.01 7.64
CA GLN A 36 -0.83 15.81 7.59
C GLN A 36 -0.47 14.85 6.45
N LEU A 37 -1.21 13.74 6.31
CA LEU A 37 -1.01 12.78 5.23
C LEU A 37 -1.25 13.41 3.85
N GLN A 38 -2.36 14.14 3.69
CA GLN A 38 -2.69 14.85 2.44
C GLN A 38 -1.63 15.90 2.09
N GLN A 39 -1.16 16.67 3.07
CA GLN A 39 -0.11 17.65 2.85
C GLN A 39 1.20 16.97 2.41
N ARG A 40 1.59 15.87 3.05
CA ARG A 40 2.81 15.13 2.71
C ARG A 40 2.76 14.49 1.31
N VAL A 41 1.63 13.89 0.95
CA VAL A 41 1.52 13.10 -0.29
C VAL A 41 1.13 13.94 -1.49
N CYS A 42 0.23 14.92 -1.30
CA CYS A 42 -0.39 15.66 -2.38
C CYS A 42 -0.09 17.16 -2.36
N GLY A 43 0.43 17.71 -1.25
CA GLY A 43 0.59 19.15 -1.05
C GLY A 43 -0.74 19.92 -0.95
N ARG A 44 -1.88 19.22 -0.96
CA ARG A 44 -3.24 19.75 -0.96
C ARG A 44 -4.23 18.67 -0.53
N LYS A 45 -5.49 19.04 -0.28
CA LYS A 45 -6.57 18.08 -0.01
C LYS A 45 -6.70 17.08 -1.16
N CYS A 46 -6.63 15.79 -0.85
CA CYS A 46 -6.74 14.69 -1.82
C CYS A 46 -7.29 13.43 -1.15
N ARG A 47 -7.68 12.45 -1.96
CA ARG A 47 -8.16 11.14 -1.48
C ARG A 47 -6.95 10.22 -1.30
N VAL A 48 -6.30 10.29 -0.15
CA VAL A 48 -5.22 9.40 0.27
C VAL A 48 -5.55 8.82 1.65
N PHE A 49 -5.28 7.53 1.83
CA PHE A 49 -5.50 6.82 3.09
C PHE A 49 -4.22 6.18 3.63
N ALA A 50 -3.25 5.90 2.76
CA ALA A 50 -1.94 5.43 3.14
C ALA A 50 -0.89 5.82 2.09
N TRP A 51 0.38 5.74 2.46
CA TRP A 51 1.50 5.95 1.55
C TRP A 51 2.78 5.30 2.09
N TYR A 52 3.41 4.48 1.27
CA TYR A 52 4.77 4.00 1.48
C TYR A 52 5.80 5.03 0.98
N SER A 53 6.61 5.52 1.91
CA SER A 53 7.55 6.60 1.69
C SER A 53 8.90 6.13 1.10
N PRO A 54 9.64 7.05 0.45
CA PRO A 54 10.99 6.81 -0.03
C PRO A 54 12.03 6.57 1.05
N GLU A 55 11.72 6.84 2.31
CA GLU A 55 12.56 6.50 3.46
C GLU A 55 12.24 5.09 3.98
N GLY A 56 11.16 4.47 3.50
CA GLY A 56 10.75 3.12 3.89
C GLY A 56 9.74 3.08 5.03
N THR A 57 9.08 4.21 5.32
CA THR A 57 8.01 4.29 6.31
C THR A 57 6.64 4.18 5.64
N ILE A 58 5.73 3.39 6.20
CA ILE A 58 4.31 3.42 5.83
C ILE A 58 3.61 4.45 6.71
N TYR A 59 3.00 5.45 6.08
CA TYR A 59 2.11 6.39 6.75
C TYR A 59 0.66 5.97 6.55
N LEU A 60 -0.12 5.92 7.62
CA LEU A 60 -1.54 5.56 7.62
C LEU A 60 -2.41 6.72 8.10
N ASP A 61 -3.55 6.90 7.45
CA ASP A 61 -4.60 7.80 7.91
C ASP A 61 -5.23 7.24 9.21
N LYS A 62 -5.23 8.04 10.27
CA LYS A 62 -5.76 7.69 11.59
C LYS A 62 -7.22 7.24 11.59
N ARG A 63 -8.00 7.58 10.57
CA ARG A 63 -9.42 7.18 10.45
C ARG A 63 -9.58 5.72 10.02
N LEU A 64 -8.51 5.03 9.63
CA LEU A 64 -8.57 3.62 9.24
C LEU A 64 -8.72 2.71 10.46
N ASP A 65 -9.84 1.99 10.54
CA ASP A 65 -10.05 0.95 11.56
C ASP A 65 -9.30 -0.34 11.19
N MET A 66 -8.01 -0.39 11.49
CA MET A 66 -7.16 -1.57 11.27
C MET A 66 -7.59 -2.78 12.10
N LYS A 67 -8.35 -2.58 13.17
CA LYS A 67 -8.77 -3.66 14.06
C LYS A 67 -9.96 -4.42 13.49
N ARG A 68 -10.95 -3.74 12.91
CA ARG A 68 -12.22 -4.37 12.51
C ARG A 68 -12.50 -4.31 11.02
N ASN A 69 -11.87 -3.38 10.29
CA ASN A 69 -12.19 -3.18 8.88
C ASN A 69 -11.17 -3.91 7.97
N ILE A 70 -11.64 -4.95 7.30
CA ILE A 70 -10.85 -5.74 6.35
C ILE A 70 -10.37 -4.91 5.15
N TYR A 71 -11.16 -3.93 4.68
CA TYR A 71 -10.73 -3.02 3.63
C TYR A 71 -9.61 -2.09 4.11
N ALA A 72 -9.66 -1.62 5.37
CA ALA A 72 -8.57 -0.84 5.95
C ALA A 72 -7.26 -1.65 5.99
N ARG A 73 -7.33 -2.92 6.41
CA ARG A 73 -6.18 -3.83 6.35
C ARG A 73 -5.67 -4.06 4.93
N SER A 74 -6.57 -4.15 3.94
CA SER A 74 -6.17 -4.29 2.53
C SER A 74 -5.40 -3.07 2.00
N ILE A 75 -5.67 -1.86 2.53
CA ILE A 75 -4.88 -0.68 2.20
C ILE A 75 -3.45 -0.83 2.74
N LEU A 76 -3.28 -1.36 3.96
CA LEU A 76 -1.94 -1.68 4.48
C LEU A 76 -1.24 -2.76 3.63
N VAL A 77 -1.97 -3.79 3.17
CA VAL A 77 -1.44 -4.79 2.23
C VAL A 77 -0.90 -4.15 0.95
N HIS A 78 -1.58 -3.14 0.41
CA HIS A 78 -1.11 -2.39 -0.75
C HIS A 78 0.28 -1.77 -0.50
N GLU A 79 0.43 -1.06 0.62
CA GLU A 79 1.70 -0.41 0.97
C GLU A 79 2.80 -1.42 1.31
N LEU A 80 2.46 -2.57 1.90
CA LEU A 80 3.41 -3.67 2.12
C LEU A 80 3.93 -4.25 0.81
N VAL A 81 3.12 -4.30 -0.26
CA VAL A 81 3.62 -4.68 -1.58
C VAL A 81 4.64 -3.68 -2.11
N HIS A 82 4.45 -2.39 -1.89
CA HIS A 82 5.46 -1.38 -2.24
C HIS A 82 6.75 -1.54 -1.43
N HIS A 83 6.63 -1.90 -0.15
CA HIS A 83 7.78 -2.24 0.68
C HIS A 83 8.56 -3.45 0.12
N ILE A 84 7.88 -4.54 -0.19
CA ILE A 84 8.47 -5.73 -0.83
C ILE A 84 9.14 -5.36 -2.15
N GLN A 85 8.45 -4.60 -3.01
CA GLN A 85 8.98 -4.16 -4.31
C GLN A 85 10.29 -3.39 -4.13
N ARG A 86 10.37 -2.48 -3.16
CA ARG A 86 11.60 -1.73 -2.87
C ARG A 86 12.73 -2.66 -2.44
N LEU A 87 12.50 -3.53 -1.46
CA LEU A 87 13.55 -4.40 -0.92
C LEU A 87 14.06 -5.41 -1.95
N ARG A 88 13.21 -5.86 -2.88
CA ARG A 88 13.58 -6.84 -3.91
C ARG A 88 14.18 -6.22 -5.17
N THR A 89 13.85 -4.98 -5.49
CA THR A 89 14.29 -4.32 -6.75
C THR A 89 15.26 -3.16 -6.53
N GLY A 90 15.57 -2.83 -5.28
CA GLY A 90 16.59 -1.85 -4.89
C GLY A 90 16.24 -0.38 -5.11
N HIS A 91 15.20 -0.05 -5.89
CA HIS A 91 14.98 1.33 -6.34
C HIS A 91 13.50 1.76 -6.38
N ARG A 92 13.31 3.09 -6.35
CA ARG A 92 12.07 3.78 -6.75
C ARG A 92 11.73 3.46 -8.21
N ALA A 93 10.48 3.72 -8.59
CA ALA A 93 10.07 3.61 -9.98
C ALA A 93 10.94 4.51 -10.88
N GLN A 94 11.52 3.94 -11.94
CA GLN A 94 12.46 4.66 -12.81
C GLN A 94 11.78 5.62 -13.79
N ASN A 95 10.55 5.29 -14.19
CA ASN A 95 9.74 6.07 -15.10
C ASN A 95 8.26 5.81 -14.84
N CYS A 96 7.38 6.57 -15.50
CA CYS A 96 5.94 6.42 -15.30
C CYS A 96 5.42 5.01 -15.61
N GLY A 97 5.95 4.37 -16.66
CA GLY A 97 5.57 3.00 -17.01
C GLY A 97 5.92 2.01 -15.91
N ASP A 98 7.10 2.16 -15.29
CA ASP A 98 7.51 1.35 -14.15
C ASP A 98 6.64 1.59 -12.92
N TRP A 99 6.36 2.86 -12.63
CA TRP A 99 5.44 3.23 -11.56
C TRP A 99 4.06 2.59 -11.76
N SER A 100 3.47 2.74 -12.94
CA SER A 100 2.15 2.16 -13.27
C SER A 100 2.14 0.64 -13.14
N ARG A 101 3.19 -0.06 -13.59
CA ARG A 101 3.31 -1.53 -13.39
C ARG A 101 3.36 -1.91 -11.90
N ARG A 102 4.14 -1.17 -11.09
CA ARG A 102 4.26 -1.40 -9.65
C ARG A 102 2.91 -1.22 -8.94
N GLU A 103 2.18 -0.16 -9.24
CA GLU A 103 0.85 0.12 -8.69
C GLU A 103 -0.19 -0.93 -9.15
N HIS A 104 -0.20 -1.29 -10.44
CA HIS A 104 -1.07 -2.36 -10.94
C HIS A 104 -0.83 -3.68 -10.21
N ARG A 105 0.44 -4.02 -9.94
CA ARG A 105 0.80 -5.21 -9.15
C ARG A 105 0.31 -5.10 -7.70
N ALA A 106 0.48 -3.95 -7.06
CA ALA A 106 -0.01 -3.70 -5.70
C ALA A 106 -1.54 -3.87 -5.60
N TYR A 107 -2.30 -3.26 -6.52
CA TYR A 107 -3.75 -3.45 -6.58
C TYR A 107 -4.17 -4.88 -6.91
N ALA A 108 -3.43 -5.58 -7.78
CA ALA A 108 -3.73 -6.96 -8.11
C ALA A 108 -3.60 -7.88 -6.89
N ILE A 109 -2.53 -7.71 -6.11
CA ILE A 109 -2.28 -8.44 -4.86
C ILE A 109 -3.29 -8.04 -3.78
N GLN A 110 -3.57 -6.75 -3.60
CA GLN A 110 -4.61 -6.28 -2.67
C GLN A 110 -5.97 -6.91 -2.97
N ALA A 111 -6.39 -6.92 -4.24
CA ALA A 111 -7.64 -7.55 -4.66
C ALA A 111 -7.63 -9.08 -4.43
N HIS A 112 -6.48 -9.73 -4.66
CA HIS A 112 -6.34 -11.15 -4.38
C HIS A 112 -6.45 -11.43 -2.87
N TRP A 113 -5.76 -10.64 -2.05
CA TRP A 113 -5.82 -10.74 -0.59
C TRP A 113 -7.24 -10.53 -0.06
N LEU A 114 -7.97 -9.53 -0.56
CA LEU A 114 -9.38 -9.34 -0.23
C LEU A 114 -10.22 -10.57 -0.59
N LYS A 115 -10.00 -11.13 -1.79
CA LYS A 115 -10.72 -12.32 -2.25
C LYS A 115 -10.48 -13.53 -1.33
N VAL A 116 -9.24 -13.79 -0.91
CA VAL A 116 -8.97 -14.92 0.01
C VAL A 116 -9.57 -14.70 1.41
N HIS A 117 -9.87 -13.46 1.77
CA HIS A 117 -10.57 -13.10 3.01
C HIS A 117 -12.09 -12.94 2.83
N GLY A 118 -12.66 -13.51 1.75
CA GLY A 118 -14.10 -13.52 1.51
C GLY A 118 -14.70 -12.22 0.99
N VAL A 119 -13.87 -11.24 0.61
CA VAL A 119 -14.32 -9.93 0.13
C VAL A 119 -14.14 -9.84 -1.38
N VAL A 120 -15.26 -9.62 -2.08
CA VAL A 120 -15.27 -9.44 -3.52
C VAL A 120 -15.07 -7.96 -3.86
N SER A 121 -13.90 -7.60 -4.40
CA SER A 121 -13.53 -6.21 -4.69
C SER A 121 -13.56 -5.90 -6.20
N HIS A 122 -14.74 -5.93 -6.83
CA HIS A 122 -14.88 -5.65 -8.28
C HIS A 122 -14.32 -4.26 -8.63
N ASP A 123 -14.54 -3.27 -7.76
CA ASP A 123 -14.17 -1.88 -8.01
C ASP A 123 -12.68 -1.60 -7.93
N LEU A 124 -11.91 -2.38 -7.16
CA LEU A 124 -10.51 -2.05 -6.86
C LEU A 124 -9.62 -2.14 -8.11
N ARG A 125 -9.81 -3.17 -8.94
CA ARG A 125 -9.06 -3.35 -10.19
C ARG A 125 -9.49 -2.37 -11.28
N LEU A 126 -10.76 -2.00 -11.29
CA LEU A 126 -11.29 -0.97 -12.20
C LEU A 126 -10.76 0.42 -11.81
N GLN A 127 -10.77 0.76 -10.50
CA GLN A 127 -10.20 1.99 -9.98
C GLN A 127 -8.72 2.12 -10.34
N ALA A 128 -7.92 1.08 -10.13
CA ALA A 128 -6.51 1.07 -10.54
C ALA A 128 -6.34 1.43 -12.02
N ARG A 129 -7.09 0.77 -12.91
CA ARG A 129 -7.01 1.03 -14.37
C ARG A 129 -7.43 2.44 -14.76
N LEU A 130 -8.41 3.02 -14.08
CA LEU A 130 -8.97 4.33 -14.42
C LEU A 130 -8.12 5.49 -13.88
N THR A 131 -7.51 5.32 -12.70
CA THR A 131 -6.77 6.39 -12.00
C THR A 131 -5.27 6.36 -12.27
N LEU A 132 -4.69 5.20 -12.59
CA LEU A 132 -3.26 5.05 -12.89
C LEU A 132 -2.91 5.36 -14.35
N ARG A 133 -3.40 6.50 -14.87
CA ARG A 133 -3.06 6.95 -16.23
C ARG A 133 -1.72 7.66 -16.22
N CYS A 134 -0.75 7.10 -16.94
CA CYS A 134 0.50 7.80 -17.22
C CYS A 134 0.27 9.02 -18.11
N ARG A 135 0.34 10.22 -17.51
CA ARG A 135 0.43 11.48 -18.27
C ARG A 135 1.65 12.32 -17.90
N ILE A 136 2.11 12.22 -16.65
CA ILE A 136 3.42 12.56 -16.07
C ILE A 136 3.33 11.86 -14.70
N ALA A 137 4.38 11.18 -14.24
CA ALA A 137 4.35 10.56 -12.91
C ALA A 137 3.98 11.63 -11.87
N PRO A 138 3.05 11.39 -10.92
CA PRO A 138 3.11 12.20 -9.71
C PRO A 138 4.47 11.93 -9.09
N ALA A 139 5.07 12.95 -8.51
CA ALA A 139 6.20 12.77 -7.61
C ALA A 139 5.71 11.96 -6.40
N LYS A 140 5.54 10.64 -6.56
CA LYS A 140 5.86 9.72 -5.48
C LYS A 140 7.37 9.74 -5.43
N SER A 141 7.88 10.81 -4.80
CA SER A 141 9.09 10.67 -4.02
C SER A 141 8.86 9.43 -3.18
#